data_AF-A0A2S2NP32-F1
#
_entry.id   AF-A0A2S2NP32-F1
#
_cell.length_a   1.000
_cell.length_b   1.000
_cell.length_c   1.000
_cell.angle_alpha   90.00
_cell.angle_beta   90.00
_cell.angle_gamma   90.00
#
_symmetry.space_group_name_H-M   'P 1'
#
loop_
_entity.id
_entity.type
_entity.pdbx_description
1 polymer ?
#
loop_
_entity_poly.entity_id
_entity_poly.type
_entity_poly.pdbx_seq_one_letter_code
_entity_poly.pdbx_strand_id
1 'polypeptide(L)'
;GRRQAHWWNQEIAMLRDEYSRLRRNYHRAARRRESHEQLDFHRTAYKVKRKVLRQAIRSSQIKCWSDLCRSVDSDPWGLPHKVVTKRIGRRRPGMEARG
;
A
#
# COMPACT_ATOMS: atom_id res chain seq x y z
N GLY A 1 -0.56 10.72 15.19
CA GLY A 1 0.03 10.05 14.01
C GLY A 1 -1.06 9.67 13.02
N ARG A 2 -0.83 9.82 11.71
CA ARG A 2 -1.77 9.32 10.69
C ARG A 2 -1.80 7.79 10.73
N ARG A 3 -2.99 7.19 10.83
CA ARG A 3 -3.16 5.73 10.75
C ARG A 3 -2.74 5.28 9.35
N GLN A 4 -1.86 4.28 9.29
CA GLN A 4 -1.44 3.68 8.03
C GLN A 4 -2.64 2.96 7.40
N ALA A 5 -2.71 2.94 6.07
CA ALA A 5 -3.78 2.26 5.37
C ALA A 5 -3.74 0.75 5.71
N HIS A 6 -4.90 0.10 5.78
CA HIS A 6 -4.99 -1.32 6.15
C HIS A 6 -4.24 -2.25 5.19
N TRP A 7 -4.02 -1.81 3.94
CA TRP A 7 -3.24 -2.51 2.92
C TRP A 7 -1.75 -2.14 2.94
N TRP A 8 -1.31 -1.26 3.83
CA TRP A 8 0.09 -0.89 3.95
C TRP A 8 0.89 -1.99 4.64
N ASN A 9 2.05 -2.33 4.09
CA ASN A 9 2.96 -3.33 4.64
C ASN A 9 4.43 -2.94 4.41
N GLN A 10 5.35 -3.69 5.03
CA GLN A 10 6.79 -3.41 4.97
C GLN A 10 7.37 -3.56 3.55
N GLU A 11 6.89 -4.52 2.77
CA GLU A 11 7.31 -4.72 1.38
C GLU A 11 7.00 -3.48 0.52
N ILE A 12 5.78 -2.96 0.61
CA ILE A 12 5.36 -1.74 -0.09
C ILE A 12 6.19 -0.54 0.37
N ALA A 13 6.52 -0.45 1.65
CA ALA A 13 7.38 0.61 2.18
C ALA A 13 8.78 0.58 1.54
N MET A 14 9.41 -0.61 1.50
CA MET A 14 10.73 -0.81 0.87
C MET A 14 10.70 -0.51 -0.62
N LEU A 15 9.71 -1.02 -1.36
CA LEU A 15 9.55 -0.77 -2.79
C LEU A 15 9.31 0.71 -3.09
N ARG A 16 8.60 1.44 -2.22
CA ARG A 16 8.39 2.89 -2.36
C ARG A 16 9.66 3.67 -2.13
N ASP A 17 10.47 3.31 -1.14
CA ASP A 17 11.75 3.98 -0.90
C ASP A 17 12.69 3.77 -2.08
N GLU A 18 12.82 2.53 -2.57
CA GLU A 18 13.66 2.21 -3.71
C GLU A 18 13.20 2.94 -4.99
N TYR A 19 11.90 2.91 -5.28
CA TYR A 19 11.32 3.68 -6.39
C TYR A 19 11.61 5.17 -6.26
N SER A 20 11.45 5.75 -5.06
CA SER A 20 11.69 7.17 -4.81
C SER A 20 13.17 7.53 -4.98
N ARG A 21 14.09 6.67 -4.55
CA ARG A 21 15.52 6.80 -4.78
C ARG A 21 15.86 6.82 -6.27
N LEU A 22 15.38 5.83 -7.03
CA LEU A 22 15.66 5.74 -8.48
C LEU A 22 15.04 6.90 -9.26
N ARG A 23 13.82 7.31 -8.92
CA ARG A 23 13.17 8.48 -9.53
C ARG A 23 13.95 9.77 -9.24
N ARG A 24 14.46 9.94 -8.01
CA ARG A 24 15.33 11.08 -7.67
C ARG A 24 16.61 11.07 -8.50
N ASN A 25 17.23 9.90 -8.70
CA ASN A 25 18.43 9.78 -9.54
C ASN A 25 18.15 10.20 -10.98
N TYR A 26 17.06 9.73 -11.60
CA TYR A 26 16.65 10.19 -12.93
C TYR A 26 16.48 11.71 -13.02
N HIS A 27 15.77 12.32 -12.06
CA HIS A 27 15.57 13.76 -12.07
C HIS A 27 16.87 14.55 -11.85
N ARG A 28 17.80 14.01 -11.05
CA ARG A 28 19.13 14.61 -10.87
C ARG A 28 19.97 14.51 -12.15
N ALA A 29 19.99 13.34 -12.77
CA ALA A 29 20.68 13.11 -14.04
C ALA A 29 20.19 14.06 -15.13
N ALA A 30 18.87 14.23 -15.23
CA ALA A 30 18.25 15.17 -16.18
C ALA A 30 18.67 16.62 -15.91
N ARG A 31 18.76 17.03 -14.64
CA ARG A 31 19.22 18.38 -14.27
C ARG A 31 20.71 18.59 -14.57
N ARG A 32 21.54 17.56 -14.38
CA ARG A 32 22.97 17.61 -14.67
C ARG A 32 23.31 17.50 -16.16
N ARG A 33 22.30 17.28 -17.01
CA ARG A 33 22.48 17.04 -18.45
C ARG A 33 23.45 15.88 -18.71
N GLU A 34 23.30 14.81 -17.92
CA GLU A 34 24.01 13.55 -18.14
C GLU A 34 23.67 12.98 -19.53
N SER A 35 24.50 12.05 -20.02
CA SER A 35 24.34 11.50 -21.37
C SER A 35 22.96 10.84 -21.56
N HIS A 36 22.52 10.77 -22.81
CA HIS A 36 21.24 10.14 -23.16
C HIS A 36 21.16 8.70 -22.65
N GLU A 37 22.26 7.94 -22.75
CA GLU A 37 22.36 6.57 -22.24
C GLU A 37 22.16 6.48 -20.72
N GLN A 38 22.78 7.38 -19.94
CA GLN A 38 22.60 7.40 -18.49
C GLN A 38 21.17 7.80 -18.09
N LEU A 39 20.57 8.74 -18.82
CA LEU A 39 19.17 9.10 -18.62
C LEU A 39 18.24 7.92 -18.89
N ASP A 40 18.47 7.17 -19.97
CA ASP A 40 17.65 6.02 -20.32
C ASP A 40 17.86 4.83 -19.37
N PHE A 41 19.08 4.62 -18.88
CA PHE A 41 19.35 3.67 -17.80
C PHE A 41 18.53 4.00 -16.54
N HIS A 42 18.63 5.23 -16.05
CA HIS A 42 17.86 5.68 -14.88
C HIS A 42 16.35 5.62 -15.12
N ARG A 43 15.91 5.98 -16.33
CA ARG A 43 14.50 5.95 -16.75
C ARG A 43 13.94 4.55 -16.71
N THR A 44 14.68 3.59 -17.25
CA THR A 44 14.29 2.18 -17.27
C THR A 44 14.26 1.61 -15.86
N ALA A 45 15.28 1.89 -15.04
CA ALA A 45 15.37 1.43 -13.66
C ALA A 45 14.16 1.84 -12.81
N TYR A 46 13.81 3.14 -12.78
CA TYR A 46 12.66 3.57 -11.98
C TYR A 46 11.32 3.07 -12.54
N LYS A 47 11.19 2.89 -13.87
CA LYS A 47 9.97 2.36 -14.51
C LYS A 47 9.73 0.90 -14.13
N VAL A 48 10.77 0.08 -14.12
CA VAL A 48 10.70 -1.32 -13.66
C VAL A 48 10.21 -1.36 -12.21
N LYS A 49 10.85 -0.60 -11.30
CA LYS A 49 10.43 -0.56 -9.90
C LYS A 49 9.03 0.02 -9.71
N ARG A 50 8.60 0.98 -10.54
CA ARG A 50 7.22 1.48 -10.53
C ARG A 50 6.22 0.38 -10.89
N LYS A 51 6.55 -0.53 -11.80
CA LYS A 51 5.68 -1.67 -12.15
C LYS A 51 5.56 -2.64 -10.97
N VAL A 52 6.69 -3.02 -10.37
CA VAL A 52 6.74 -3.90 -9.18
C VAL A 52 5.94 -3.31 -8.03
N LEU A 53 6.15 -2.03 -7.71
CA LEU A 53 5.42 -1.34 -6.66
C LEU A 53 3.90 -1.36 -6.89
N ARG A 54 3.43 -1.10 -8.12
CA ARG A 54 2.00 -1.14 -8.43
C ARG A 54 1.41 -2.54 -8.27
N GLN A 55 2.16 -3.57 -8.66
CA GLN A 55 1.75 -4.96 -8.48
C GLN A 55 1.65 -5.30 -6.99
N ALA A 56 2.67 -5.00 -6.19
CA ALA A 56 2.65 -5.23 -4.75
C ALA A 56 1.47 -4.52 -4.04
N ILE A 57 1.20 -3.25 -4.39
CA ILE A 57 0.04 -2.52 -3.85
C ILE A 57 -1.27 -3.23 -4.19
N ARG A 58 -1.46 -3.63 -5.45
CA ARG A 58 -2.69 -4.32 -5.88
C ARG A 58 -2.85 -5.66 -5.17
N SER A 59 -1.79 -6.46 -5.09
CA SER A 59 -1.80 -7.74 -4.38
C SER A 59 -2.15 -7.56 -2.91
N SER A 60 -1.58 -6.55 -2.24
CA SER A 60 -1.89 -6.29 -0.83
C SER A 60 -3.32 -5.79 -0.62
N GLN A 61 -3.84 -4.96 -1.54
CA GLN A 61 -5.24 -4.53 -1.49
C GLN A 61 -6.20 -5.71 -1.67
N ILE A 62 -5.94 -6.57 -2.66
CA ILE A 62 -6.74 -7.79 -2.91
C ILE A 62 -6.70 -8.71 -1.69
N LYS A 63 -5.51 -8.92 -1.12
CA LYS A 63 -5.34 -9.76 0.07
C LYS A 63 -6.14 -9.20 1.25
N CYS A 64 -5.97 -7.92 1.58
CA CYS A 64 -6.72 -7.30 2.67
C CYS A 64 -8.23 -7.33 2.43
N TRP A 65 -8.69 -7.19 1.20
CA TRP A 65 -10.10 -7.32 0.87
C TRP A 65 -10.60 -8.76 1.06
N SER A 66 -9.86 -9.75 0.57
CA SER A 66 -10.19 -11.16 0.75
C SER A 66 -10.21 -11.58 2.22
N ASP A 67 -9.24 -11.12 3.01
CA ASP A 67 -9.17 -11.39 4.45
C ASP A 67 -10.35 -10.73 5.19
N LEU A 68 -10.76 -9.53 4.78
CA LEU A 68 -11.98 -8.89 5.29
C LEU A 68 -13.22 -9.72 4.96
N CYS A 69 -13.41 -10.15 3.71
CA CYS A 69 -14.53 -10.99 3.31
C CYS A 69 -14.59 -12.29 4.12
N ARG A 70 -13.46 -13.02 4.25
CA ARG A 70 -13.39 -14.23 5.09
C ARG A 70 -13.78 -13.98 6.54
N SER A 71 -13.40 -12.83 7.10
CA SER A 71 -13.79 -12.49 8.47
C SER A 71 -15.30 -12.25 8.62
N VAL A 72 -15.99 -11.81 7.55
CA VAL A 72 -17.46 -11.67 7.53
C VAL A 72 -18.10 -13.06 7.54
N ASP A 73 -17.60 -13.99 6.73
CA ASP A 73 -18.18 -15.33 6.59
C ASP A 73 -18.10 -16.13 7.90
N SER A 74 -17.09 -15.88 8.73
CA SER A 74 -16.93 -16.50 10.05
C SER A 74 -17.82 -15.91 11.16
N ASP A 75 -18.31 -14.68 10.99
CA ASP A 75 -19.18 -13.99 11.95
C ASP A 75 -20.19 -13.12 11.18
N PRO A 76 -21.33 -13.72 10.74
CA PRO A 76 -22.29 -13.08 9.83
C PRO A 76 -22.85 -11.75 10.35
N TRP A 77 -22.85 -11.54 11.68
CA TRP A 77 -23.37 -10.36 12.36
C TRP A 77 -22.29 -9.56 13.11
N GLY A 78 -21.03 -9.89 12.85
CA GLY A 78 -19.86 -9.43 13.56
C GLY A 78 -19.41 -8.01 13.25
N LEU A 79 -18.17 -7.75 13.64
CA LEU A 79 -17.47 -6.50 13.34
C LEU A 79 -17.46 -6.15 11.83
N PRO A 80 -17.25 -7.10 10.90
CA PRO A 80 -17.23 -6.81 9.47
C PRO A 80 -18.57 -6.31 8.92
N HIS A 81 -19.68 -6.92 9.34
CA HIS A 81 -21.04 -6.45 9.01
C HIS A 81 -21.28 -5.02 9.51
N LYS A 82 -20.84 -4.70 10.73
CA LYS A 82 -20.94 -3.35 11.32
C LYS A 82 -20.06 -2.30 10.62
N VAL A 83 -18.92 -2.71 10.03
CA VAL A 83 -18.06 -1.86 9.20
C VAL A 83 -18.73 -1.54 7.86
N VAL A 84 -19.30 -2.55 7.18
CA VAL A 84 -19.99 -2.37 5.88
C VAL A 84 -21.25 -1.52 6.01
N THR A 85 -22.05 -1.75 7.06
CA THR A 85 -23.27 -0.97 7.35
C THR A 85 -22.99 0.41 7.96
N LYS A 86 -21.72 0.81 8.10
CA LYS A 86 -21.28 2.07 8.75
C LYS A 86 -21.84 2.25 10.18
N ARG A 87 -22.29 1.17 10.84
CA ARG A 87 -22.77 1.19 12.24
C ARG A 87 -21.65 1.42 13.25
N ILE A 88 -20.39 1.32 12.84
CA ILE A 88 -19.23 1.75 13.64
C ILE A 88 -18.91 3.20 13.29
N GLY A 89 -19.40 4.14 14.10
CA GLY A 89 -18.95 5.53 14.09
C GLY A 89 -17.46 5.66 14.48
N ARG A 90 -16.89 6.87 14.39
CA ARG A 90 -15.47 7.16 14.68
C ARG A 90 -14.94 6.68 16.06
N ARG A 91 -15.82 6.26 16.97
CA ARG A 91 -15.50 5.59 18.25
C ARG A 91 -15.75 4.08 18.12
N ARG A 92 -14.74 3.28 18.42
CA ARG A 92 -14.95 1.85 18.74
C ARG A 92 -15.60 1.77 20.13
N PRO A 93 -16.72 1.07 20.31
CA PRO A 93 -17.08 0.55 21.62
C PRO A 93 -16.00 -0.45 22.04
N GLY A 94 -15.64 -0.43 23.33
CA GLY A 94 -14.62 -1.28 23.92
C GLY A 94 -14.83 -2.74 23.58
N MET A 95 -13.70 -3.41 23.32
CA MET A 95 -13.60 -4.85 23.20
C MET A 95 -13.70 -5.47 24.61
N GLU A 96 -14.83 -5.31 25.29
CA GLU A 96 -15.10 -6.00 26.56
C GLU A 96 -16.58 -6.37 26.63
N ALA A 97 -16.85 -7.66 26.42
CA ALA A 97 -17.99 -8.39 26.96
C ALA A 97 -17.69 -9.89 26.82
N ARG A 98 -16.74 -10.38 27.63
CA ARG A 98 -16.69 -11.77 28.08
C ARG A 98 -16.56 -11.70 29.60
N GLY A 99 -17.55 -12.25 30.30
CA GLY A 99 -17.62 -12.31 31.77
C GLY A 99 -18.70 -11.40 32.31
#